data_AF-A0A1G0WK81-F1
#
_entry.id   AF-A0A1G0WK81-F1
#
_cell.length_a   1.000
_cell.length_b   1.000
_cell.length_c   1.000
_cell.angle_alpha   90.00
_cell.angle_beta   90.00
_cell.angle_gamma   90.00
#
_symmetry.space_group_name_H-M   'P 1'
#
loop_
_entity.id
_entity.type
_entity.pdbx_description
1 polymer ?
#
loop_
_entity_poly.entity_id
_entity_poly.type
_entity_poly.pdbx_seq_one_letter_code
_entity_poly.pdbx_strand_id
1 'polypeptide(L)'
;MKIICLMKLIWIIFSKGKHMRIIFLLLLPFIIASSVIYAESDKGQHQGVYAQIDTKKDIQVIDLLLNGNKEEQNQTAKKIVEHSDQYCPAVLFYLARYFFYQNKDEDAIFWLYAARIRILFDIKRCTDLTVEDSSEAMSYQMPNLLRIIQFENIDNSKVLFKKALEWDKQTPHNYDPAWIALHGMGVFLPTSDKTTLESLNIPKEQWTSLAEENRNDYLQDYMEYMDGITPEQLTLMKKKIQELRKEEANNK
;
A
#
# COMPACT_ATOMS: atom_id res chain seq x y z
N MET A 1 21.62 -17.07 17.50
CA MET A 1 21.37 -18.54 17.56
C MET A 1 20.30 -19.04 16.57
N LYS A 2 20.08 -18.38 15.42
CA LYS A 2 19.15 -18.85 14.36
C LYS A 2 19.83 -19.20 13.01
N ILE A 3 21.13 -18.90 12.85
CA ILE A 3 21.91 -19.18 11.62
C ILE A 3 22.30 -20.66 11.52
N ILE A 4 22.49 -21.35 12.65
CA ILE A 4 22.93 -22.76 12.69
C ILE A 4 21.82 -23.72 12.20
N CYS A 5 20.55 -23.34 12.32
CA CYS A 5 19.42 -24.18 11.89
C CYS A 5 19.24 -24.18 10.36
N LEU A 6 19.49 -23.04 9.70
CA LEU A 6 19.40 -22.91 8.24
C LEU A 6 20.54 -23.67 7.54
N MET A 7 21.74 -23.66 8.13
CA MET A 7 22.89 -24.40 7.58
C MET A 7 22.74 -25.93 7.66
N LYS A 8 22.04 -26.47 8.66
CA LYS A 8 21.77 -27.91 8.76
C LYS A 8 20.74 -28.40 7.74
N LEU A 9 19.73 -27.59 7.43
CA LEU A 9 18.72 -27.94 6.41
C LEU A 9 19.35 -27.97 5.02
N ILE A 10 20.23 -27.02 4.73
CA ILE A 10 21.01 -26.96 3.49
C ILE A 10 21.97 -28.17 3.41
N TRP A 11 22.63 -28.56 4.50
CA TRP A 11 23.55 -29.72 4.46
C TRP A 11 22.86 -31.07 4.18
N ILE A 12 21.62 -31.26 4.65
CA ILE A 12 20.85 -32.51 4.43
C ILE A 12 20.45 -32.65 2.95
N ILE A 13 20.07 -31.55 2.30
CA ILE A 13 19.69 -31.52 0.87
C ILE A 13 20.92 -31.76 -0.03
N PHE A 14 22.12 -31.40 0.42
CA PHE A 14 23.36 -31.47 -0.38
C PHE A 14 24.16 -32.78 -0.30
N SER A 15 23.70 -33.78 0.46
CA SER A 15 24.44 -35.06 0.64
C SER A 15 24.14 -36.15 -0.40
N LYS A 16 23.14 -35.97 -1.26
CA LYS A 16 22.71 -36.98 -2.24
C LYS A 16 22.66 -36.44 -3.66
N GLY A 17 23.80 -36.45 -4.35
CA GLY A 17 23.83 -36.25 -5.80
C GLY A 17 25.10 -35.56 -6.30
N LYS A 18 26.04 -36.33 -6.85
CA LYS A 18 27.30 -35.81 -7.43
C LYS A 18 27.08 -34.91 -8.65
N HIS A 19 25.90 -34.96 -9.28
CA HIS A 19 25.60 -34.22 -10.51
C HIS A 19 24.94 -32.83 -10.28
N MET A 20 24.55 -32.50 -9.04
CA MET A 20 23.88 -31.23 -8.71
C MET A 20 24.83 -30.19 -8.08
N ARG A 21 26.15 -30.43 -8.12
CA ARG A 21 27.17 -29.49 -7.62
C ARG A 21 27.69 -28.51 -8.68
N ILE A 22 27.50 -28.82 -9.96
CA ILE A 22 28.02 -27.99 -11.07
C ILE A 22 27.02 -26.88 -11.44
N ILE A 23 25.71 -27.10 -11.23
CA ILE A 23 24.67 -26.11 -11.57
C ILE A 23 24.61 -24.96 -10.55
N PHE A 24 25.02 -25.18 -9.29
CA PHE A 24 24.92 -24.17 -8.24
C PHE A 24 26.15 -23.22 -8.15
N LEU A 25 27.25 -23.53 -8.83
CA LEU A 25 28.43 -22.66 -8.90
C LEU A 25 28.36 -21.60 -10.01
N LEU A 26 27.35 -21.68 -10.90
CA LEU A 26 27.10 -20.68 -11.94
C LEU A 26 25.94 -19.71 -11.63
N LEU A 27 25.22 -19.92 -10.53
CA LEU A 27 24.15 -19.03 -10.05
C LEU A 27 24.52 -18.27 -8.77
N LEU A 28 25.78 -18.37 -8.34
CA LEU A 28 26.29 -17.71 -7.14
C LEU A 28 26.82 -16.26 -7.29
N PRO A 29 26.75 -15.57 -8.45
CA PRO A 29 26.93 -14.12 -8.48
C PRO A 29 25.62 -13.31 -8.48
N PHE A 30 24.42 -13.92 -8.47
CA PHE A 30 23.16 -13.16 -8.54
C PHE A 30 22.54 -12.75 -7.18
N ILE A 31 23.20 -13.05 -6.05
CA ILE A 31 22.65 -12.81 -4.69
C ILE A 31 23.47 -11.76 -3.91
N ILE A 32 24.39 -11.04 -4.54
CA ILE A 32 25.07 -9.88 -3.93
C ILE A 32 24.91 -8.65 -4.83
N ALA A 33 23.67 -8.20 -5.03
CA ALA A 33 23.36 -6.89 -5.59
C ALA A 33 21.97 -6.35 -5.15
N SER A 34 21.40 -6.83 -4.05
CA SER A 34 20.11 -6.33 -3.53
C SER A 34 20.25 -5.49 -2.25
N SER A 35 21.49 -5.16 -1.85
CA SER A 35 21.75 -4.10 -0.87
C SER A 35 22.26 -2.87 -1.63
N VAL A 36 21.58 -1.75 -1.43
CA VAL A 36 21.76 -0.44 -2.10
C VAL A 36 20.99 -0.28 -3.42
N ILE A 37 19.65 -0.18 -3.31
CA ILE A 37 18.87 0.80 -4.10
C ILE A 37 18.21 1.74 -3.10
N TYR A 38 19.04 2.60 -2.50
CA TYR A 38 18.63 3.89 -1.96
C TYR A 38 19.80 4.81 -2.29
N ALA A 39 19.87 5.19 -3.56
CA ALA A 39 20.81 6.16 -4.08
C ALA A 39 20.06 6.96 -5.15
N GLU A 40 19.99 8.26 -4.92
CA GLU A 40 19.58 9.31 -5.85
C GLU A 40 18.14 9.28 -6.39
N SER A 41 17.28 10.11 -5.78
CA SER A 41 16.23 10.79 -6.53
C SER A 41 16.89 11.82 -7.45
N ASP A 42 17.45 11.40 -8.59
CA ASP A 42 17.72 12.33 -9.69
C ASP A 42 17.52 11.62 -11.04
N LYS A 43 16.58 12.15 -11.83
CA LYS A 43 16.44 12.01 -13.29
C LYS A 43 16.33 10.59 -13.87
N GLY A 44 15.24 9.92 -13.50
CA GLY A 44 14.51 9.03 -14.41
C GLY A 44 13.09 9.55 -14.60
N GLN A 45 12.94 10.83 -14.97
CA GLN A 45 11.61 11.44 -15.15
C GLN A 45 10.82 10.58 -16.15
N HIS A 46 9.61 10.18 -15.75
CA HIS A 46 8.65 9.57 -16.65
C HIS A 46 8.62 10.33 -17.98
N GLN A 47 8.48 9.63 -19.09
CA GLN A 47 8.54 10.26 -20.42
C GLN A 47 7.15 10.57 -20.95
N GLY A 48 7.08 11.46 -21.94
CA GLY A 48 5.84 11.78 -22.66
C GLY A 48 4.74 12.31 -21.73
N VAL A 49 3.54 11.75 -21.84
CA VAL A 49 2.37 12.15 -21.04
C VAL A 49 2.59 11.96 -19.53
N TYR A 50 3.33 10.92 -19.12
CA TYR A 50 3.54 10.58 -17.71
C TYR A 50 4.44 11.59 -17.00
N ALA A 51 5.28 12.33 -17.75
CA ALA A 51 6.10 13.42 -17.22
C ALA A 51 5.27 14.58 -16.64
N GLN A 52 4.01 14.70 -17.07
CA GLN A 52 3.10 15.79 -16.72
C GLN A 52 2.38 15.54 -15.39
N ILE A 53 2.44 14.31 -14.87
CA ILE A 53 1.79 13.92 -13.61
C ILE A 53 2.62 14.48 -12.45
N ASP A 54 2.08 15.45 -11.72
CA ASP A 54 2.77 16.10 -10.62
C ASP A 54 2.51 15.41 -9.27
N THR A 55 3.47 14.60 -8.82
CA THR A 55 3.44 13.91 -7.52
C THR A 55 4.33 14.57 -6.47
N LYS A 56 4.94 15.72 -6.76
CA LYS A 56 5.96 16.33 -5.88
C LYS A 56 5.42 16.66 -4.49
N LYS A 57 4.20 17.21 -4.42
CA LYS A 57 3.53 17.54 -3.16
C LYS A 57 3.34 16.30 -2.30
N ASP A 58 2.89 15.20 -2.90
CA ASP A 58 2.59 13.95 -2.21
C ASP A 58 3.88 13.27 -1.72
N ILE A 59 4.91 13.23 -2.56
CA ILE A 59 6.24 12.73 -2.19
C ILE A 59 6.81 13.53 -1.01
N GLN A 60 6.71 14.86 -1.05
CA GLN A 60 7.22 15.73 0.01
C GLN A 60 6.53 15.46 1.35
N VAL A 61 5.20 15.32 1.37
CA VAL A 61 4.51 15.06 2.65
C VAL A 61 4.75 13.64 3.16
N ILE A 62 4.91 12.65 2.27
CA ILE A 62 5.30 11.29 2.66
C ILE A 62 6.69 11.30 3.28
N ASP A 63 7.65 12.00 2.66
CA ASP A 63 9.00 12.15 3.20
C ASP A 63 8.98 12.80 4.59
N LEU A 64 8.20 13.87 4.79
CA LEU A 64 8.03 14.49 6.10
C LEU A 64 7.40 13.55 7.13
N LEU A 65 6.42 12.72 6.76
CA LEU A 65 5.85 11.71 7.66
C LEU A 65 6.84 10.61 8.05
N LEU A 66 7.77 10.27 7.17
CA LEU A 66 8.74 9.18 7.37
C LEU A 66 10.01 9.64 8.09
N ASN A 67 10.55 10.78 7.66
CA ASN A 67 11.91 11.22 7.96
C ASN A 67 11.94 12.56 8.71
N GLY A 68 10.83 13.29 8.77
CA GLY A 68 10.71 14.51 9.56
C GLY A 68 10.92 14.25 11.05
N ASN A 69 11.32 15.29 11.78
CA ASN A 69 11.33 15.23 13.24
C ASN A 69 9.89 15.15 13.78
N LYS A 70 9.74 14.86 15.08
CA LYS A 70 8.41 14.64 15.69
C LYS A 70 7.43 15.80 15.48
N GLU A 71 7.91 17.04 15.49
CA GLU A 71 7.06 18.21 15.28
C GLU A 71 6.64 18.33 13.81
N GLU A 72 7.58 18.12 12.88
CA GLU A 72 7.29 18.10 11.44
C GLU A 72 6.28 17.00 11.09
N GLN A 73 6.45 15.79 11.66
CA GLN A 73 5.52 14.68 11.47
C GLN A 73 4.12 14.99 12.02
N ASN A 74 4.02 15.54 13.23
CA ASN A 74 2.76 15.93 13.84
C ASN A 74 2.02 16.98 12.99
N GLN A 75 2.73 18.03 12.57
CA GLN A 75 2.17 19.11 11.76
C GLN A 75 1.73 18.60 10.38
N THR A 76 2.54 17.75 9.76
CA THR A 76 2.24 17.15 8.46
C THR A 76 1.01 16.25 8.54
N ALA A 77 0.95 15.37 9.54
CA ALA A 77 -0.21 14.50 9.75
C ALA A 77 -1.50 15.29 9.97
N LYS A 78 -1.44 16.36 10.79
CA LYS A 78 -2.58 17.26 11.00
C LYS A 78 -3.04 17.91 9.69
N LYS A 79 -2.10 18.43 8.90
CA LYS A 79 -2.40 19.04 7.60
C LYS A 79 -3.04 18.05 6.63
N ILE A 80 -2.58 16.80 6.61
CA ILE A 80 -3.18 15.76 5.75
C ILE A 80 -4.60 15.46 6.21
N VAL A 81 -4.87 15.35 7.51
CA VAL A 81 -6.24 15.15 8.03
C VAL A 81 -7.17 16.29 7.61
N GLU A 82 -6.72 17.55 7.79
CA GLU A 82 -7.51 18.76 7.51
C GLU A 82 -7.77 18.98 6.01
N HIS A 83 -6.87 18.52 5.14
CA HIS A 83 -6.93 18.71 3.69
C HIS A 83 -6.82 17.37 2.94
N SER A 84 -7.45 16.34 3.49
CA SER A 84 -7.35 14.97 2.98
C SER A 84 -7.95 14.79 1.59
N ASP A 85 -8.81 15.71 1.14
CA ASP A 85 -9.31 15.80 -0.23
C ASP A 85 -8.19 16.06 -1.25
N GLN A 86 -7.09 16.69 -0.84
CA GLN A 86 -6.04 17.16 -1.74
C GLN A 86 -4.91 16.16 -1.99
N TYR A 87 -4.90 15.02 -1.31
CA TYR A 87 -3.78 14.07 -1.36
C TYR A 87 -4.21 12.75 -1.97
N CYS A 88 -3.32 12.16 -2.77
CA CYS A 88 -3.56 10.85 -3.34
C CYS A 88 -3.56 9.74 -2.26
N PRO A 89 -4.12 8.55 -2.56
CA PRO A 89 -4.18 7.42 -1.64
C PRO A 89 -2.85 7.03 -0.99
N ALA A 90 -1.72 7.16 -1.70
CA ALA A 90 -0.41 6.84 -1.14
C ALA A 90 -0.13 7.64 0.15
N VAL A 91 -0.47 8.93 0.17
CA VAL A 91 -0.32 9.78 1.36
C VAL A 91 -1.19 9.27 2.51
N LEU A 92 -2.41 8.81 2.23
CA LEU A 92 -3.32 8.28 3.24
C LEU A 92 -2.82 6.95 3.85
N PHE A 93 -2.18 6.09 3.04
CA PHE A 93 -1.48 4.90 3.56
C PHE A 93 -0.36 5.29 4.53
N TYR A 94 0.46 6.29 4.18
CA TYR A 94 1.52 6.76 5.09
C TYR A 94 0.98 7.49 6.32
N LEU A 95 -0.17 8.15 6.22
CA LEU A 95 -0.88 8.72 7.37
C LEU A 95 -1.36 7.61 8.33
N ALA A 96 -1.89 6.51 7.80
CA ALA A 96 -2.26 5.34 8.59
C ALA A 96 -1.05 4.75 9.33
N ARG A 97 0.08 4.59 8.62
CA ARG A 97 1.35 4.14 9.20
C ARG A 97 1.85 5.06 10.30
N TYR A 98 1.73 6.38 10.11
CA TYR A 98 2.07 7.35 11.13
C TYR A 98 1.23 7.15 12.40
N PHE A 99 -0.10 7.07 12.29
CA PHE A 99 -0.98 6.85 13.44
C PHE A 99 -0.71 5.53 14.16
N PHE A 100 -0.39 4.48 13.41
CA PHE A 100 0.00 3.18 13.98
C PHE A 100 1.22 3.31 14.89
N TYR A 101 2.27 4.02 14.46
CA TYR A 101 3.45 4.21 15.30
C TYR A 101 3.22 5.12 16.52
N GLN A 102 2.20 5.98 16.47
CA GLN A 102 1.70 6.73 17.64
C GLN A 102 0.82 5.89 18.58
N ASN A 103 0.69 4.58 18.34
CA ASN A 103 -0.22 3.67 19.06
C ASN A 103 -1.70 4.12 19.00
N LYS A 104 -2.10 4.75 17.89
CA LYS A 104 -3.48 5.17 17.62
C LYS A 104 -4.10 4.21 16.60
N ASP A 105 -4.36 2.98 17.05
CA ASP A 105 -4.75 1.88 16.17
C ASP A 105 -6.06 2.16 15.41
N GLU A 106 -7.07 2.77 16.03
CA GLU A 106 -8.33 3.11 15.35
C GLU A 106 -8.15 4.15 14.24
N ASP A 107 -7.36 5.19 14.49
CA ASP A 107 -7.02 6.19 13.47
C ASP A 107 -6.24 5.54 12.32
N ALA A 108 -5.30 4.64 12.64
CA ALA A 108 -4.53 3.91 11.66
C ALA A 108 -5.41 3.02 10.78
N ILE A 109 -6.33 2.25 11.38
CA ILE A 109 -7.28 1.40 10.66
C ILE A 109 -8.21 2.26 9.78
N PHE A 110 -8.74 3.36 10.31
CA PHE A 110 -9.60 4.29 9.57
C PHE A 110 -8.89 4.83 8.31
N TRP A 111 -7.68 5.36 8.46
CA TRP A 111 -6.94 5.93 7.33
C TRP A 111 -6.46 4.85 6.34
N LEU A 112 -6.21 3.63 6.80
CA LEU A 112 -5.90 2.50 5.92
C LEU A 112 -7.12 2.15 5.05
N TYR A 113 -8.34 2.16 5.61
CA TYR A 113 -9.56 1.97 4.83
C TYR A 113 -9.83 3.13 3.87
N ALA A 114 -9.69 4.37 4.33
CA ALA A 114 -9.81 5.56 3.49
C ALA A 114 -8.88 5.49 2.27
N ALA A 115 -7.62 5.10 2.48
CA ALA A 115 -6.65 4.91 1.41
C ALA A 115 -7.06 3.80 0.43
N ARG A 116 -7.54 2.66 0.95
CA ARG A 116 -7.97 1.51 0.14
C ARG A 116 -9.22 1.83 -0.70
N ILE A 117 -10.20 2.53 -0.15
CA ILE A 117 -11.40 2.95 -0.89
C ILE A 117 -10.99 3.78 -2.11
N ARG A 118 -10.13 4.79 -1.89
CA ARG A 118 -9.71 5.70 -2.96
C ARG A 118 -8.77 5.08 -3.98
N ILE A 119 -7.84 4.21 -3.57
CA ILE A 119 -6.96 3.54 -4.55
C ILE A 119 -7.76 2.56 -5.42
N LEU A 120 -8.78 1.88 -4.89
CA LEU A 120 -9.66 1.02 -5.68
C LEU A 120 -10.47 1.83 -6.69
N PHE A 121 -10.97 3.00 -6.28
CA PHE A 121 -11.58 3.95 -7.22
C PHE A 121 -10.59 4.42 -8.29
N ASP A 122 -9.36 4.73 -7.89
CA ASP A 122 -8.32 5.20 -8.82
C ASP A 122 -7.84 4.11 -9.79
N ILE A 123 -7.85 2.85 -9.38
CA ILE A 123 -7.62 1.71 -10.28
C ILE A 123 -8.76 1.61 -11.31
N LYS A 124 -10.03 1.63 -10.86
CA LYS A 124 -11.19 1.46 -11.73
C LYS A 124 -11.37 2.58 -12.77
N ARG A 125 -10.94 3.81 -12.46
CA ARG A 125 -10.97 4.94 -13.40
C ARG A 125 -9.81 4.94 -14.40
N CYS A 126 -8.71 4.25 -14.12
CA CYS A 126 -7.51 4.27 -14.94
C CYS A 126 -7.73 3.43 -16.21
N THR A 127 -7.23 3.91 -17.36
CA THR A 127 -7.32 3.17 -18.62
C THR A 127 -6.22 2.12 -18.78
N ASP A 128 -5.18 2.16 -17.95
CA ASP A 128 -4.16 1.13 -17.88
C ASP A 128 -4.58 0.03 -16.89
N LEU A 129 -5.02 -1.11 -17.40
CA LEU A 129 -5.49 -2.24 -16.59
C LEU A 129 -4.39 -2.89 -15.74
N THR A 130 -3.12 -2.62 -16.04
CA THR A 130 -2.00 -3.25 -15.32
C THR A 130 -1.75 -2.64 -13.94
N VAL A 131 -2.50 -1.58 -13.57
CA VAL A 131 -2.45 -0.97 -12.25
C VAL A 131 -3.20 -1.78 -11.17
N GLU A 132 -3.87 -2.87 -11.54
CA GLU A 132 -4.78 -3.65 -10.66
C GLU A 132 -4.13 -4.03 -9.31
N ASP A 133 -2.87 -4.47 -9.33
CA ASP A 133 -2.14 -4.91 -8.12
C ASP A 133 -1.64 -3.75 -7.23
N SER A 134 -1.85 -2.49 -7.62
CA SER A 134 -1.30 -1.32 -6.92
C SER A 134 -1.80 -1.20 -5.48
N SER A 135 -3.06 -1.59 -5.21
CA SER A 135 -3.64 -1.60 -3.87
C SER A 135 -2.93 -2.57 -2.93
N GLU A 136 -2.62 -3.76 -3.43
CA GLU A 136 -1.91 -4.79 -2.67
C GLU A 136 -0.44 -4.42 -2.47
N ALA A 137 0.22 -3.96 -3.53
CA ALA A 137 1.60 -3.48 -3.49
C ALA A 137 1.79 -2.37 -2.44
N MET A 138 0.86 -1.42 -2.38
CA MET A 138 0.88 -0.36 -1.36
C MET A 138 0.61 -0.90 0.04
N SER A 139 -0.35 -1.83 0.18
CA SER A 139 -0.61 -2.51 1.45
C SER A 139 0.62 -3.26 1.97
N TYR A 140 1.43 -3.86 1.11
CA TYR A 140 2.66 -4.57 1.50
C TYR A 140 3.74 -3.65 2.10
N GLN A 141 3.72 -2.35 1.80
CA GLN A 141 4.62 -1.37 2.41
C GLN A 141 4.27 -1.04 3.87
N MET A 142 3.09 -1.45 4.34
CA MET A 142 2.63 -1.19 5.70
C MET A 142 3.21 -2.21 6.70
N PRO A 143 3.41 -1.82 7.98
CA PRO A 143 3.83 -2.74 9.03
C PRO A 143 2.96 -3.98 9.08
N ASN A 144 3.57 -5.16 9.24
CA ASN A 144 2.86 -6.45 9.23
C ASN A 144 1.68 -6.46 10.20
N LEU A 145 1.85 -5.87 11.39
CA LEU A 145 0.79 -5.75 12.39
C LEU A 145 -0.36 -4.87 11.88
N LEU A 146 -0.07 -3.68 11.33
CA LEU A 146 -1.08 -2.76 10.81
C LEU A 146 -1.96 -3.41 9.72
N ARG A 147 -1.40 -4.33 8.92
CA ARG A 147 -2.19 -5.02 7.87
C ARG A 147 -3.28 -5.95 8.41
N ILE A 148 -3.16 -6.39 9.67
CA ILE A 148 -4.04 -7.39 10.28
C ILE A 148 -4.69 -6.94 11.59
N ILE A 149 -4.31 -5.80 12.15
CA ILE A 149 -4.74 -5.33 13.48
C ILE A 149 -6.26 -5.16 13.59
N GLN A 150 -6.93 -4.94 12.46
CA GLN A 150 -8.38 -4.84 12.36
C GLN A 150 -9.13 -6.10 12.85
N PHE A 151 -8.50 -7.28 12.79
CA PHE A 151 -9.11 -8.53 13.26
C PHE A 151 -9.08 -8.70 14.78
N GLU A 152 -8.43 -7.80 15.53
CA GLU A 152 -8.49 -7.83 16.98
C GLU A 152 -9.91 -7.57 17.49
N ASN A 153 -10.64 -6.68 16.80
CA ASN A 153 -12.04 -6.34 17.07
C ASN A 153 -12.81 -6.14 15.76
N ILE A 154 -13.39 -7.23 15.24
CA ILE A 154 -14.15 -7.23 13.97
C ILE A 154 -15.33 -6.26 14.00
N ASP A 155 -16.06 -6.17 15.11
CA ASP A 155 -17.23 -5.28 15.19
C ASP A 155 -16.80 -3.82 15.09
N ASN A 156 -15.74 -3.42 15.81
CA ASN A 156 -15.18 -2.08 15.68
C ASN A 156 -14.60 -1.85 14.28
N SER A 157 -13.94 -2.86 13.71
CA SER A 157 -13.43 -2.82 12.34
C SER A 157 -14.53 -2.49 11.32
N LYS A 158 -15.71 -3.11 11.45
CA LYS A 158 -16.88 -2.82 10.59
C LYS A 158 -17.39 -1.40 10.78
N VAL A 159 -17.39 -0.89 12.01
CA VAL A 159 -17.76 0.52 12.29
C VAL A 159 -16.78 1.49 11.64
N LEU A 160 -15.48 1.28 11.81
CA LEU A 160 -14.43 2.13 11.22
C LEU A 160 -14.48 2.09 9.68
N PHE A 161 -14.73 0.93 9.10
CA PHE A 161 -14.88 0.78 7.66
C PHE A 161 -16.07 1.58 7.11
N LYS A 162 -17.25 1.48 7.73
CA LYS A 162 -18.42 2.29 7.35
C LYS A 162 -18.16 3.79 7.52
N LYS A 163 -17.44 4.17 8.57
CA LYS A 163 -17.01 5.57 8.78
C LYS A 163 -16.09 6.05 7.65
N ALA A 164 -15.17 5.21 7.17
CA ALA A 164 -14.28 5.54 6.06
C ALA A 164 -15.06 5.69 4.73
N LEU A 165 -16.07 4.85 4.47
CA LEU A 165 -16.95 5.00 3.31
C LEU A 165 -17.75 6.31 3.34
N GLU A 166 -18.32 6.66 4.50
CA GLU A 166 -19.06 7.92 4.65
C GLU A 166 -18.13 9.12 4.51
N TRP A 167 -16.93 9.04 5.07
CA TRP A 167 -15.89 10.05 4.86
C TRP A 167 -15.57 10.22 3.37
N ASP A 168 -15.36 9.12 2.64
CA ASP A 168 -15.05 9.16 1.20
C ASP A 168 -16.19 9.81 0.40
N LYS A 169 -17.44 9.47 0.72
CA LYS A 169 -18.63 10.06 0.10
C LYS A 169 -18.72 11.58 0.28
N GLN A 170 -18.26 12.09 1.42
CA GLN A 170 -18.31 13.52 1.77
C GLN A 170 -17.05 14.29 1.36
N THR A 171 -15.95 13.60 1.04
CA THR A 171 -14.64 14.22 0.81
C THR A 171 -14.30 14.19 -0.68
N PRO A 172 -14.20 15.35 -1.35
CA PRO A 172 -13.85 15.41 -2.77
C PRO A 172 -12.50 14.76 -3.09
N HIS A 173 -12.32 14.37 -4.36
CA HIS A 173 -11.07 13.83 -4.90
C HIS A 173 -10.29 14.96 -5.60
N ASN A 174 -9.74 15.90 -4.81
CA ASN A 174 -9.05 17.12 -5.30
C ASN A 174 -7.53 16.90 -5.48
N TYR A 175 -7.16 15.77 -6.09
CA TYR A 175 -5.78 15.42 -6.43
C TYR A 175 -5.73 14.94 -7.89
N ASP A 176 -4.54 14.92 -8.50
CA ASP A 176 -4.39 14.41 -9.86
C ASP A 176 -4.59 12.88 -9.88
N PRO A 177 -5.66 12.37 -10.50
CA PRO A 177 -5.91 10.95 -10.52
C PRO A 177 -4.98 10.13 -11.41
N ALA A 178 -4.28 10.77 -12.35
CA ALA A 178 -3.35 10.09 -13.22
C ALA A 178 -2.15 9.54 -12.44
N TRP A 179 -1.96 9.91 -11.16
CA TRP A 179 -0.93 9.36 -10.27
C TRP A 179 -0.88 7.83 -10.31
N ILE A 180 -2.03 7.15 -10.36
CA ILE A 180 -2.11 5.69 -10.35
C ILE A 180 -1.50 5.07 -11.62
N ALA A 181 -1.54 5.78 -12.75
CA ALA A 181 -0.97 5.31 -14.00
C ALA A 181 0.56 5.21 -13.95
N LEU A 182 1.21 5.85 -12.97
CA LEU A 182 2.65 5.70 -12.71
C LEU A 182 3.01 4.31 -12.13
N HIS A 183 2.01 3.56 -11.68
CA HIS A 183 2.17 2.19 -11.16
C HIS A 183 1.89 1.11 -12.21
N GLY A 184 1.39 1.50 -13.40
CA GLY A 184 1.08 0.58 -14.49
C GLY A 184 2.27 0.36 -15.42
N MET A 185 2.20 -0.68 -16.25
CA MET A 185 3.19 -0.97 -17.28
C MET A 185 3.22 0.08 -18.39
N GLY A 186 2.14 0.85 -18.57
CA GLY A 186 2.06 1.90 -19.59
C GLY A 186 3.19 2.92 -19.51
N VAL A 187 3.73 3.17 -18.32
CA VAL A 187 4.87 4.07 -18.10
C VAL A 187 6.16 3.62 -18.80
N PHE A 188 6.28 2.33 -19.11
CA PHE A 188 7.42 1.72 -19.80
C PHE A 188 7.19 1.52 -21.31
N LEU A 189 5.98 1.81 -21.78
CA LEU A 189 5.61 1.64 -23.18
C LEU A 189 5.77 2.94 -23.96
N PRO A 190 6.12 2.88 -25.26
CA PRO A 190 6.09 4.06 -26.12
C PRO A 190 4.68 4.66 -26.15
N THR A 191 4.56 5.95 -25.82
CA THR A 191 3.29 6.68 -25.90
C THR A 191 3.04 7.13 -27.33
N SER A 192 1.81 6.99 -27.81
CA SER A 192 1.40 7.57 -29.09
C SER A 192 1.20 9.09 -28.95
N ASP A 193 1.31 9.83 -30.05
CA ASP A 193 1.00 11.28 -30.08
C ASP A 193 -0.46 11.61 -29.72
N LYS A 194 -1.34 10.59 -29.67
CA LYS A 194 -2.75 10.71 -29.28
C LYS A 194 -2.98 10.51 -27.78
N THR A 195 -1.98 10.03 -27.05
CA THR A 195 -2.09 9.79 -25.61
C THR A 195 -1.95 11.13 -24.88
N THR A 196 -3.04 11.59 -24.26
CA THR A 196 -3.09 12.81 -23.44
C THR A 196 -3.29 12.46 -21.97
N LEU A 197 -3.10 13.43 -21.08
CA LEU A 197 -3.29 13.22 -19.63
C LEU A 197 -4.72 12.78 -19.32
N GLU A 198 -5.69 13.37 -20.01
CA GLU A 198 -7.11 13.02 -19.89
C GLU A 198 -7.37 11.56 -20.33
N SER A 199 -6.63 11.06 -21.33
CA SER A 199 -6.81 9.69 -21.84
C SER A 199 -6.31 8.60 -20.88
N LEU A 200 -5.58 8.96 -19.81
CA LEU A 200 -5.14 8.01 -18.77
C LEU A 200 -6.29 7.62 -17.83
N ASN A 201 -7.43 8.30 -17.93
CA ASN A 201 -8.63 8.02 -17.15
C ASN A 201 -9.84 7.86 -18.06
N ILE A 202 -10.85 7.14 -17.58
CA ILE A 202 -12.18 7.15 -18.19
C ILE A 202 -12.79 8.57 -18.15
N PRO A 203 -13.78 8.88 -19.01
CA PRO A 203 -14.45 10.18 -19.03
C PRO A 203 -14.99 10.61 -17.65
N LYS A 204 -14.83 11.90 -17.33
CA LYS A 204 -15.20 12.50 -16.03
C LYS A 204 -16.67 12.32 -15.68
N GLU A 205 -17.54 12.27 -16.68
CA GLU A 205 -18.98 12.10 -16.54
C GLU A 205 -19.34 10.76 -15.88
N GLN A 206 -18.46 9.76 -15.95
CA GLN A 206 -18.64 8.44 -15.35
C GLN A 206 -18.15 8.36 -13.90
N TRP A 207 -17.40 9.35 -13.42
CA TRP A 207 -16.69 9.25 -12.13
C TRP A 207 -17.64 9.18 -10.94
N THR A 208 -18.75 9.92 -10.97
CA THR A 208 -19.71 9.94 -9.86
C THR A 208 -20.40 8.59 -9.67
N SER A 209 -20.88 7.97 -10.76
CA SER A 209 -21.48 6.65 -10.71
C SER A 209 -20.46 5.59 -10.31
N LEU A 210 -19.24 5.67 -10.87
CA LEU A 210 -18.17 4.74 -10.54
C LEU A 210 -17.74 4.81 -9.07
N ALA A 211 -17.68 6.01 -8.49
CA ALA A 211 -17.33 6.17 -7.09
C ALA A 211 -18.37 5.54 -6.15
N GLU A 212 -19.66 5.65 -6.49
CA GLU A 212 -20.74 5.02 -5.73
C GLU A 212 -20.71 3.49 -5.87
N GLU A 213 -20.52 2.98 -7.09
CA GLU A 213 -20.32 1.55 -7.34
C GLU A 213 -19.12 1.01 -6.56
N ASN A 214 -17.98 1.70 -6.62
CA ASN A 214 -16.77 1.32 -5.89
C ASN A 214 -17.00 1.20 -4.38
N ARG A 215 -17.71 2.16 -3.77
CA ARG A 215 -18.05 2.10 -2.35
C ARG A 215 -18.97 0.93 -2.02
N ASN A 216 -19.97 0.66 -2.86
CA ASN A 216 -20.94 -0.42 -2.65
C ASN A 216 -20.30 -1.80 -2.81
N ASP A 217 -19.52 -2.00 -3.87
CA ASP A 217 -18.77 -3.24 -4.09
C ASP A 217 -17.85 -3.51 -2.91
N TYR A 218 -17.06 -2.50 -2.52
CA TYR A 218 -16.08 -2.71 -1.45
C TYR A 218 -16.75 -2.94 -0.09
N LEU A 219 -17.93 -2.34 0.15
CA LEU A 219 -18.75 -2.64 1.31
C LEU A 219 -19.22 -4.08 1.32
N GLN A 220 -19.74 -4.57 0.20
CA GLN A 220 -20.21 -5.93 0.08
C GLN A 220 -19.06 -6.92 0.32
N ASP A 221 -17.96 -6.77 -0.42
CA ASP A 221 -16.79 -7.65 -0.33
C ASP A 221 -16.20 -7.69 1.08
N TYR A 222 -16.10 -6.51 1.71
CA TYR A 222 -15.57 -6.40 3.06
C TYR A 222 -16.49 -7.05 4.10
N MET A 223 -17.81 -6.86 4.01
CA MET A 223 -18.75 -7.46 4.95
C MET A 223 -18.82 -8.96 4.77
N GLU A 224 -18.87 -9.46 3.53
CA GLU A 224 -18.81 -10.89 3.23
C GLU A 224 -17.55 -11.52 3.79
N TYR A 225 -16.38 -10.90 3.54
CA TYR A 225 -15.12 -11.37 4.08
C TYR A 225 -15.12 -11.39 5.62
N MET A 226 -15.57 -10.32 6.28
CA MET A 226 -15.56 -10.22 7.74
C MET A 226 -16.57 -11.17 8.41
N ASP A 227 -17.73 -11.39 7.80
CA ASP A 227 -18.75 -12.33 8.29
C ASP A 227 -18.38 -13.80 8.02
N GLY A 228 -17.57 -14.05 7.00
CA GLY A 228 -17.04 -15.38 6.66
C GLY A 228 -15.89 -15.87 7.54
N ILE A 229 -15.34 -15.03 8.43
CA ILE A 229 -14.24 -15.43 9.32
C ILE A 229 -14.76 -16.43 10.36
N THR A 230 -14.21 -17.65 10.35
CA THR A 230 -14.58 -18.66 11.36
C THR A 230 -13.96 -18.36 12.73
N PRO A 231 -14.52 -18.90 13.82
CA PRO A 231 -13.92 -18.78 15.16
C PRO A 231 -12.46 -19.26 15.23
N GLU A 232 -12.12 -20.33 14.50
CA GLU A 232 -10.75 -20.86 14.43
C GLU A 232 -9.80 -19.87 13.73
N GLN A 233 -10.23 -19.33 12.59
CA GLN A 233 -9.45 -18.32 11.85
C GLN A 233 -9.24 -17.07 12.69
N LEU A 234 -10.29 -16.57 13.35
CA LEU A 234 -10.20 -15.42 14.24
C LEU A 234 -9.25 -15.66 15.41
N THR A 235 -9.29 -16.86 15.99
CA THR A 235 -8.37 -17.25 17.07
C THR A 235 -6.92 -17.23 16.58
N LEU A 236 -6.65 -17.76 15.39
CA LEU A 236 -5.32 -17.75 14.79
C LEU A 236 -4.83 -16.32 14.50
N MET A 237 -5.69 -15.47 13.93
CA MET A 237 -5.37 -14.07 13.66
C MET A 237 -5.08 -13.29 14.94
N LYS A 238 -5.89 -13.44 15.99
CA LYS A 238 -5.66 -12.82 17.30
C LYS A 238 -4.34 -13.26 17.92
N LYS A 239 -3.99 -14.54 17.83
CA LYS A 239 -2.68 -15.03 18.27
C LYS A 239 -1.55 -14.37 17.48
N LYS A 240 -1.67 -14.28 16.15
CA LYS A 240 -0.66 -13.64 15.30
C LYS A 240 -0.51 -12.15 15.62
N ILE A 241 -1.61 -11.44 15.86
CA ILE A 241 -1.61 -10.04 16.31
C ILE A 241 -0.85 -9.89 17.62
N GLN A 242 -1.08 -10.77 18.61
CA GLN A 242 -0.36 -10.74 19.88
C GLN A 242 1.15 -11.00 19.72
N GLU A 243 1.54 -11.92 18.83
CA GLU A 243 2.95 -12.15 18.49
C GLU A 243 3.59 -10.92 17.87
N LEU A 244 2.95 -10.33 16.87
CA LEU A 244 3.45 -9.12 16.21
C LEU A 244 3.51 -7.92 17.15
N ARG A 245 2.53 -7.73 18.05
CA ARG A 245 2.58 -6.67 19.08
C ARG A 245 3.81 -6.82 19.99
N LYS A 246 4.18 -8.05 20.35
CA LYS A 246 5.41 -8.31 21.13
C LYS A 246 6.67 -8.01 20.33
N GLU A 247 6.71 -8.38 19.05
CA GLU A 247 7.82 -8.07 18.16
C GLU A 247 8.01 -6.56 18.01
N GLU A 248 6.93 -5.81 17.76
CA GLU A 248 6.95 -4.34 17.65
C GLU A 248 7.39 -3.67 18.96
N ALA A 249 6.92 -4.16 20.11
CA ALA A 249 7.34 -3.63 21.41
C ALA A 249 8.83 -3.83 21.71
N ASN A 250 9.45 -4.87 21.14
CA ASN A 250 10.88 -5.15 21.30
C ASN A 250 11.77 -4.37 20.32
N ASN A 251 11.19 -3.79 19.27
CA ASN A 251 11.91 -3.04 18.24
C ASN A 251 11.85 -1.52 18.44
N LYS A 252 11.06 -1.03 19.41
CA LYS A 252 10.98 0.38 19.84
C LYS A 252 11.94 0.63 21.00
#